data_AF-A0A8T4UWG2-F1
#
_entry.id   AF-A0A8T4UWG2-F1
#
_cell.length_a   1.000
_cell.length_b   1.000
_cell.length_c   1.000
_cell.angle_alpha   90.00
_cell.angle_beta   90.00
_cell.angle_gamma   90.00
#
_symmetry.space_group_name_H-M   'P 1'
#
loop_
_entity.id
_entity.type
_entity.pdbx_description
1 polymer ?
#
loop_
_entity_poly.entity_id
_entity_poly.type
_entity_poly.pdbx_seq_one_letter_code
_entity_poly.pdbx_strand_id
1 'polypeptide(L)'
;MNKDILFLDKDSTLGDWVCGDGLYPGAKEFLQHEREWGRELYIVTAAGEPGRVHLVEVDHLLTDYFGGEKIDASREGLYCFPDGTFRIISEDYRSRIWTLPDEERKQLFAEVEKLCDQNEFTISDAEREYLQKQIDDFWKKWGDSININTGESFDETTRYQNPYINGAHMKDLHLARRLISPQDFQQLRTVMVGDRGDADIYSSDPSTPLVVVSKRVREGEWNLVSAIVDLLFDNPERMLWEMFDGLHTAENVTLQNENYKFERNEWSSRLVYCP
;
A
#
# COMPACT_ATOMS: atom_id res chain seq x y z
N MET A 1 -13.62 4.94 -21.70
CA MET A 1 -12.39 5.69 -22.07
C MET A 1 -11.33 5.19 -21.13
N ASN A 2 -10.20 4.67 -21.63
CA ASN A 2 -9.15 4.17 -20.75
C ASN A 2 -8.59 5.34 -19.93
N LYS A 3 -8.47 5.15 -18.62
CA LYS A 3 -7.91 6.16 -17.72
C LYS A 3 -6.43 5.85 -17.48
N ASP A 4 -5.59 6.85 -17.69
CA ASP A 4 -4.15 6.78 -17.44
C ASP A 4 -3.88 7.24 -16.02
N ILE A 5 -3.29 6.35 -15.22
CA ILE A 5 -3.09 6.52 -13.79
C ILE A 5 -1.61 6.36 -13.47
N LEU A 6 -1.08 7.32 -12.72
CA LEU A 6 0.19 7.18 -12.03
C LEU A 6 -0.04 6.89 -10.55
N PHE A 7 0.41 5.72 -10.14
CA PHE A 7 0.65 5.45 -8.72
C PHE A 7 2.03 6.00 -8.36
N LEU A 8 2.09 6.72 -7.25
CA LEU A 8 3.30 7.38 -6.77
C LEU A 8 3.55 6.89 -5.37
N ASP A 9 4.72 6.32 -5.12
CA ASP A 9 5.17 6.19 -3.75
C ASP A 9 5.52 7.57 -3.18
N LYS A 10 5.41 7.70 -1.86
CA LYS A 10 5.76 8.92 -1.14
C LYS A 10 7.25 8.90 -0.78
N ASP A 11 7.61 8.13 0.25
CA ASP A 11 8.89 8.23 0.94
C ASP A 11 10.05 7.69 0.11
N SER A 12 11.10 8.48 -0.07
CA SER A 12 12.24 8.16 -0.94
C SER A 12 11.92 8.17 -2.45
N THR A 13 10.68 8.50 -2.81
CA THR A 13 10.25 8.67 -4.21
C THR A 13 10.00 10.13 -4.53
N LEU A 14 8.97 10.74 -3.94
CA LEU A 14 8.64 12.15 -4.14
C LEU A 14 9.45 13.09 -3.25
N GLY A 15 9.91 12.59 -2.11
CA GLY A 15 10.67 13.37 -1.14
C GLY A 15 11.29 12.49 -0.07
N ASP A 16 12.16 13.10 0.72
CA ASP A 16 12.72 12.50 1.92
C ASP A 16 12.16 13.28 3.11
N TRP A 17 11.29 12.65 3.89
CA TRP A 17 10.73 13.21 5.13
C TRP A 17 11.29 12.54 6.38
N VAL A 18 12.25 11.61 6.22
CA VAL A 18 12.92 10.92 7.33
C VAL A 18 14.25 11.60 7.63
N CYS A 19 15.01 11.97 6.59
CA CYS A 19 16.31 12.62 6.69
C CYS A 19 16.34 14.03 6.08
N GLY A 20 15.30 14.41 5.32
CA GLY A 20 15.12 15.73 4.72
C GLY A 20 13.78 16.34 5.13
N ASP A 21 13.60 17.62 4.78
CA ASP A 21 12.34 18.34 4.97
C ASP A 21 11.72 18.63 3.59
N GLY A 22 11.09 17.63 2.97
CA GLY A 22 10.15 17.88 1.89
C GLY A 22 10.37 17.13 0.57
N LEU A 23 9.71 17.64 -0.47
CA LEU A 23 9.79 17.12 -1.83
C LEU A 23 11.20 17.27 -2.39
N TYR A 24 11.61 16.31 -3.22
CA TYR A 24 12.81 16.46 -4.03
C TYR A 24 12.64 17.59 -5.05
N PRO A 25 13.73 18.28 -5.44
CA PRO A 25 13.69 19.28 -6.51
C PRO A 25 13.03 18.73 -7.77
N GLY A 26 12.19 19.53 -8.45
CA GLY A 26 11.54 19.14 -9.71
C GLY A 26 10.33 18.21 -9.58
N ALA A 27 10.10 17.61 -8.41
CA ALA A 27 9.00 16.66 -8.22
C ALA A 27 7.62 17.32 -8.39
N LYS A 28 7.47 18.57 -7.95
CA LYS A 28 6.21 19.31 -8.09
C LYS A 28 5.91 19.61 -9.56
N GLU A 29 6.91 20.09 -10.29
CA GLU A 29 6.82 20.39 -11.73
C GLU A 29 6.49 19.13 -12.53
N PHE A 30 7.10 17.99 -12.17
CA PHE A 30 6.74 16.69 -12.69
C PHE A 30 5.24 16.39 -12.47
N LEU A 31 4.75 16.44 -11.23
CA LEU A 31 3.32 16.18 -10.95
C LEU A 31 2.38 17.13 -11.70
N GLN A 32 2.74 18.40 -11.85
CA GLN A 32 1.97 19.37 -12.65
C GLN A 32 1.90 18.94 -14.12
N HIS A 33 3.04 18.58 -14.70
CA HIS A 33 3.11 18.11 -16.08
C HIS A 33 2.22 16.88 -16.32
N GLU A 34 2.29 15.89 -15.43
CA GLU A 34 1.50 14.68 -15.54
C GLU A 34 -0.02 14.96 -15.47
N ARG A 35 -0.44 15.93 -14.64
CA ARG A 35 -1.85 16.39 -14.59
C ARG A 35 -2.27 17.10 -15.86
N GLU A 36 -1.41 17.95 -16.42
CA GLU A 36 -1.69 18.65 -17.69
C GLU A 36 -1.87 17.68 -18.86
N TRP A 37 -1.19 16.54 -18.82
CA TRP A 37 -1.36 15.44 -19.77
C TRP A 37 -2.61 14.59 -19.52
N GLY A 38 -3.44 14.96 -18.53
CA GLY A 38 -4.70 14.32 -18.24
C GLY A 38 -4.60 13.05 -17.40
N ARG A 39 -3.45 12.80 -16.77
CA ARG A 39 -3.25 11.62 -15.91
C ARG A 39 -3.87 11.85 -14.54
N GLU A 40 -4.47 10.80 -13.99
CA GLU A 40 -4.90 10.78 -12.58
C GLU A 40 -3.72 10.34 -11.71
N LEU A 41 -3.48 11.08 -10.62
CA LEU A 41 -2.31 10.88 -9.75
C LEU A 41 -2.77 10.36 -8.40
N TYR A 42 -2.29 9.18 -8.01
CA TYR A 42 -2.65 8.52 -6.77
C TYR A 42 -1.40 8.24 -5.95
N ILE A 43 -1.41 8.59 -4.67
CA ILE A 43 -0.34 8.19 -3.77
C ILE A 43 -0.65 6.81 -3.23
N VAL A 44 0.35 5.92 -3.24
CA VAL A 44 0.28 4.56 -2.69
C VAL A 44 1.43 4.42 -1.72
N THR A 45 1.14 4.37 -0.42
CA THR A 45 2.19 4.37 0.60
C THR A 45 1.81 3.57 1.83
N ALA A 46 2.83 3.11 2.54
CA ALA A 46 2.67 2.44 3.82
C ALA A 46 2.41 3.44 4.96
N ALA A 47 2.82 4.70 4.79
CA ALA A 47 2.47 5.75 5.73
C ALA A 47 0.95 5.94 5.65
N GLY A 48 0.20 5.62 6.71
CA GLY A 48 -1.25 5.80 6.69
C GLY A 48 -1.68 7.25 6.47
N GLU A 49 -2.96 7.58 6.58
CA GLU A 49 -3.47 8.96 6.39
C GLU A 49 -2.64 10.08 7.10
N PRO A 50 -2.05 9.88 8.30
CA PRO A 50 -1.13 10.88 8.89
C PRO A 50 0.07 11.26 8.01
N GLY A 51 0.51 10.38 7.11
CA GLY A 51 1.58 10.65 6.14
C GLY A 51 1.20 11.69 5.08
N ARG A 52 -0.09 11.90 4.82
CA ARG A 52 -0.59 12.87 3.83
C ARG A 52 -0.23 14.31 4.18
N VAL A 53 -0.03 14.62 5.47
CA VAL A 53 0.36 15.97 5.93
C VAL A 53 1.66 16.47 5.30
N HIS A 54 2.51 15.54 4.86
CA HIS A 54 3.77 15.83 4.18
C HIS A 54 3.60 16.25 2.71
N LEU A 55 2.41 16.01 2.14
CA LEU A 55 2.09 16.25 0.73
C LEU A 55 1.24 17.51 0.51
N VAL A 56 1.04 18.32 1.55
CA VAL A 56 0.19 19.54 1.49
C VAL A 56 0.53 20.47 0.33
N GLU A 57 1.79 20.55 -0.08
CA GLU A 57 2.21 21.39 -1.21
C GLU A 57 1.67 20.90 -2.56
N VAL A 58 1.48 19.59 -2.72
CA VAL A 58 1.09 18.94 -3.98
C VAL A 58 -0.29 18.30 -3.91
N ASP A 59 -0.98 18.32 -2.76
CA ASP A 59 -2.29 17.69 -2.55
C ASP A 59 -3.33 18.12 -3.59
N HIS A 60 -3.33 19.38 -4.00
CA HIS A 60 -4.20 19.91 -5.05
C HIS A 60 -3.95 19.31 -6.46
N LEU A 61 -2.80 18.68 -6.68
CA LEU A 61 -2.46 17.95 -7.90
C LEU A 61 -2.89 16.48 -7.82
N LEU A 62 -3.03 15.95 -6.61
CA LEU A 62 -3.36 14.54 -6.38
C LEU A 62 -4.86 14.30 -6.61
N THR A 63 -5.18 13.11 -7.09
CA THR A 63 -6.55 12.63 -7.25
C THR A 63 -7.03 11.98 -5.97
N ASP A 64 -6.21 11.11 -5.37
CA ASP A 64 -6.45 10.56 -4.03
C ASP A 64 -5.14 10.06 -3.37
N TYR A 65 -5.25 9.72 -2.09
CA TYR A 65 -4.20 9.14 -1.25
C TYR A 65 -4.66 7.79 -0.70
N PHE A 66 -3.86 6.76 -0.94
CA PHE A 66 -4.02 5.42 -0.41
C PHE A 66 -2.87 5.09 0.55
N GLY A 67 -3.12 5.32 1.84
CA GLY A 67 -2.26 4.88 2.92
C GLY A 67 -2.51 3.41 3.30
N GLY A 68 -1.73 2.90 4.25
CA GLY A 68 -1.85 1.52 4.73
C GLY A 68 -3.28 1.15 5.13
N GLU A 69 -4.05 2.03 5.75
CA GLU A 69 -5.46 1.76 6.10
C GLU A 69 -6.36 1.42 4.90
N LYS A 70 -6.03 1.87 3.68
CA LYS A 70 -6.84 1.61 2.47
C LYS A 70 -6.32 0.45 1.64
N ILE A 71 -5.01 0.23 1.62
CA ILE A 71 -4.35 -0.70 0.69
C ILE A 71 -3.41 -1.70 1.37
N ASP A 72 -3.45 -1.80 2.70
CA ASP A 72 -2.76 -2.85 3.46
C ASP A 72 -3.69 -4.03 3.70
N ALA A 73 -3.64 -5.00 2.78
CA ALA A 73 -4.37 -6.26 2.92
C ALA A 73 -3.92 -7.09 4.14
N SER A 74 -2.86 -6.69 4.85
CA SER A 74 -2.30 -7.40 6.02
C SER A 74 -2.89 -6.95 7.34
N ARG A 75 -3.37 -5.71 7.42
CA ARG A 75 -3.88 -5.10 8.66
C ARG A 75 -5.39 -5.04 8.71
N GLU A 76 -6.03 -4.65 7.61
CA GLU A 76 -7.46 -4.41 7.58
C GLU A 76 -8.09 -5.28 6.48
N GLY A 77 -8.87 -6.28 6.89
CA GLY A 77 -9.69 -6.98 5.92
C GLY A 77 -10.65 -5.99 5.26
N LEU A 78 -10.89 -6.12 3.96
CA LEU A 78 -11.90 -5.35 3.24
C LEU A 78 -12.98 -6.28 2.71
N TYR A 79 -14.23 -5.83 2.73
CA TYR A 79 -15.30 -6.43 1.95
C TYR A 79 -15.15 -6.04 0.50
N CYS A 80 -15.46 -6.98 -0.41
CA CYS A 80 -15.81 -6.66 -1.79
C CYS A 80 -17.28 -7.01 -1.99
N PHE A 81 -18.15 -6.01 -2.11
CA PHE A 81 -19.57 -6.25 -2.35
C PHE A 81 -19.84 -6.57 -3.83
N PRO A 82 -20.95 -7.25 -4.15
CA PRO A 82 -21.31 -7.59 -5.54
C PRO A 82 -21.48 -6.38 -6.48
N ASP A 83 -21.75 -5.20 -5.93
CA ASP A 83 -21.84 -3.94 -6.69
C ASP A 83 -20.47 -3.30 -6.95
N GLY A 84 -19.40 -3.88 -6.39
CA GLY A 84 -18.02 -3.41 -6.48
C GLY A 84 -17.63 -2.45 -5.34
N THR A 85 -18.53 -2.09 -4.44
CA THR A 85 -18.13 -1.25 -3.31
C THR A 85 -17.23 -2.01 -2.34
N PHE A 86 -16.37 -1.26 -1.65
CA PHE A 86 -15.47 -1.78 -0.62
C PHE A 86 -15.81 -1.15 0.73
N ARG A 87 -15.66 -1.91 1.81
CA ARG A 87 -15.79 -1.42 3.19
C ARG A 87 -14.75 -2.11 4.08
N ILE A 88 -14.33 -1.45 5.15
CA ILE A 88 -13.33 -1.99 6.07
C ILE A 88 -14.02 -2.98 7.03
N ILE A 89 -13.54 -4.23 7.08
CA ILE A 89 -14.06 -5.28 7.98
C ILE A 89 -13.94 -4.85 9.43
N SER A 90 -12.88 -4.13 9.80
CA SER A 90 -12.66 -3.66 11.18
C SER A 90 -13.68 -2.58 11.62
N GLU A 91 -14.43 -1.96 10.70
CA GLU A 91 -15.52 -1.04 11.05
C GLU A 91 -16.77 -1.79 11.52
N ASP A 92 -17.07 -2.96 10.92
CA ASP A 92 -18.25 -3.75 11.28
C ASP A 92 -17.97 -4.83 12.32
N TYR A 93 -16.78 -5.43 12.27
CA TYR A 93 -16.33 -6.49 13.18
C TYR A 93 -15.28 -5.99 14.17
N ARG A 94 -15.33 -4.70 14.51
CA ARG A 94 -14.43 -4.12 15.51
C ARG A 94 -14.52 -4.94 16.80
N SER A 95 -13.41 -5.53 17.22
CA SER A 95 -13.37 -6.14 18.56
C SER A 95 -13.76 -5.06 19.58
N ARG A 96 -14.65 -5.40 20.53
CA ARG A 96 -15.14 -4.47 21.55
C ARG A 96 -14.00 -3.77 22.30
N ILE A 97 -12.82 -4.36 22.36
CA ILE A 97 -11.60 -3.77 22.94
C ILE A 97 -11.27 -2.39 22.34
N TRP A 98 -11.51 -2.20 21.04
CA TRP A 98 -11.23 -0.94 20.34
C TRP A 98 -12.38 0.07 20.44
N THR A 99 -13.49 -0.32 21.07
CA THR A 99 -14.58 0.58 21.47
C THR A 99 -14.45 1.04 22.92
N LEU A 100 -13.51 0.49 23.69
CA LEU A 100 -13.24 0.91 25.06
C LEU A 100 -12.59 2.30 25.09
N PRO A 101 -12.85 3.09 26.15
CA PRO A 101 -12.08 4.30 26.45
C PRO A 101 -10.57 4.01 26.49
N ASP A 102 -9.74 4.97 26.06
CA ASP A 102 -8.28 4.80 25.95
C ASP A 102 -7.61 4.29 27.24
N GLU A 103 -8.05 4.77 28.39
CA GLU A 103 -7.51 4.34 29.69
C GLU A 103 -7.88 2.89 30.03
N GLU A 104 -9.10 2.45 29.70
CA GLU A 104 -9.52 1.06 29.89
C GLU A 104 -8.77 0.13 28.93
N ARG A 105 -8.55 0.58 27.69
CA ARG A 105 -7.77 -0.16 26.70
C ARG A 105 -6.30 -0.33 27.12
N LYS A 106 -5.65 0.73 27.62
CA LYS A 106 -4.29 0.67 28.18
C LYS A 106 -4.22 -0.30 29.36
N GLN A 107 -5.20 -0.25 30.26
CA GLN A 107 -5.25 -1.15 31.41
C GLN A 107 -5.39 -2.61 30.98
N LEU A 108 -6.26 -2.90 30.01
CA LEU A 108 -6.43 -4.25 29.49
C LEU A 108 -5.12 -4.77 28.88
N PHE A 109 -4.45 -3.99 28.02
CA PHE A 109 -3.18 -4.41 27.43
C PHE A 109 -2.08 -4.65 28.46
N ALA A 110 -1.98 -3.80 29.49
CA ALA A 110 -1.03 -3.99 30.58
C ALA A 110 -1.32 -5.25 31.42
N GLU A 111 -2.60 -5.58 31.63
CA GLU A 111 -2.99 -6.81 32.31
C GLU A 111 -2.67 -8.06 31.46
N VAL A 112 -2.85 -8.00 30.14
CA VAL A 112 -2.46 -9.08 29.20
C VAL A 112 -0.95 -9.31 29.19
N GLU A 113 -0.16 -8.24 29.04
CA GLU A 113 1.31 -8.31 29.02
C GLU A 113 1.85 -8.96 30.30
N LYS A 114 1.33 -8.53 31.46
CA LYS A 114 1.68 -9.11 32.75
C LYS A 114 1.35 -10.61 32.86
N LEU A 115 0.20 -11.04 32.33
CA LEU A 115 -0.19 -12.46 32.35
C LEU A 115 0.69 -13.30 31.41
N CYS A 116 1.02 -12.78 30.23
CA CYS A 116 1.94 -13.42 29.30
C CYS A 116 3.34 -13.61 29.91
N ASP A 117 3.90 -12.56 30.49
CA ASP A 117 5.19 -12.61 31.18
C ASP A 117 5.17 -13.67 32.29
N GLN A 118 4.13 -13.68 33.13
CA GLN A 118 4.03 -14.66 34.23
C GLN A 118 3.90 -16.10 33.71
N ASN A 119 3.20 -16.32 32.61
CA ASN A 119 3.04 -17.65 32.02
C ASN A 119 4.35 -18.23 31.51
N GLU A 120 5.25 -17.40 30.98
CA GLU A 120 6.56 -17.85 30.48
C GLU A 120 7.52 -18.34 31.59
N PHE A 121 7.38 -17.83 32.80
CA PHE A 121 8.28 -18.14 33.93
C PHE A 121 7.66 -19.06 35.00
N THR A 122 6.43 -19.54 34.79
CA THR A 122 5.72 -20.38 35.77
C THR A 122 6.25 -21.83 35.75
N ILE A 123 6.78 -22.33 36.87
CA ILE A 123 7.48 -23.62 36.93
C ILE A 123 6.89 -24.63 37.93
N SER A 124 6.11 -24.18 38.93
CA SER A 124 5.47 -25.06 39.93
C SER A 124 3.94 -25.13 39.81
N ASP A 125 3.33 -26.20 40.32
CA ASP A 125 1.88 -26.39 40.25
C ASP A 125 1.09 -25.34 41.06
N ALA A 126 1.64 -24.87 42.18
CA ALA A 126 1.03 -23.79 42.96
C ALA A 126 1.05 -22.44 42.22
N GLU A 127 2.14 -22.14 41.50
CA GLU A 127 2.22 -20.95 40.65
C GLU A 127 1.28 -21.04 39.45
N ARG A 128 1.11 -22.25 38.87
CA ARG A 128 0.11 -22.50 37.82
C ARG A 128 -1.31 -22.27 38.30
N GLU A 129 -1.69 -22.78 39.47
CA GLU A 129 -3.01 -22.54 40.05
C GLU A 129 -3.26 -21.05 40.32
N TYR A 130 -2.24 -20.34 40.82
CA TYR A 130 -2.33 -18.90 41.06
C TYR A 130 -2.45 -18.09 39.77
N LEU A 131 -1.67 -18.44 38.74
CA LEU A 131 -1.77 -17.84 37.42
C LEU A 131 -3.14 -18.10 36.78
N GLN A 132 -3.62 -19.34 36.88
CA GLN A 132 -4.94 -19.72 36.35
C GLN A 132 -6.04 -18.88 36.99
N LYS A 133 -5.98 -18.63 38.29
CA LYS A 133 -6.94 -17.74 38.97
C LYS A 133 -6.87 -16.30 38.44
N GLN A 134 -5.68 -15.76 38.18
CA GLN A 134 -5.55 -14.43 37.59
C GLN A 134 -6.09 -14.37 36.16
N ILE A 135 -5.91 -15.44 35.37
CA ILE A 135 -6.49 -15.59 34.04
C ILE A 135 -8.03 -15.62 34.13
N ASP A 136 -8.58 -16.38 35.08
CA ASP A 136 -10.03 -16.47 35.29
C ASP A 136 -10.61 -15.10 35.71
N ASP A 137 -9.94 -14.38 36.62
CA ASP A 137 -10.33 -13.03 37.06
C ASP A 137 -10.23 -12.01 35.90
N PHE A 138 -9.21 -12.13 35.04
CA PHE A 138 -9.07 -11.33 33.82
C PHE A 138 -10.25 -11.55 32.87
N TRP A 139 -10.58 -12.81 32.56
CA TRP A 139 -11.70 -13.13 31.67
C TRP A 139 -13.06 -12.74 32.26
N LYS A 140 -13.21 -12.82 33.58
CA LYS A 140 -14.43 -12.34 34.26
C LYS A 140 -14.61 -10.82 34.15
N LYS A 141 -13.51 -10.06 34.16
CA LYS A 141 -13.54 -8.60 34.06
C LYS A 141 -13.66 -8.11 32.63
N TRP A 142 -12.89 -8.69 31.72
CA TRP A 142 -12.72 -8.19 30.35
C TRP A 142 -13.36 -9.06 29.28
N GLY A 143 -13.80 -10.29 29.58
CA GLY A 143 -14.26 -11.24 28.57
C GLY A 143 -15.38 -10.70 27.70
N ASP A 144 -16.36 -10.03 28.29
CA ASP A 144 -17.46 -9.41 27.53
C ASP A 144 -16.97 -8.22 26.67
N SER A 145 -15.93 -7.53 27.11
CA SER A 145 -15.30 -6.41 26.40
C SER A 145 -14.29 -6.85 25.33
N ILE A 146 -13.84 -8.11 25.34
CA ILE A 146 -12.91 -8.67 24.35
C ILE A 146 -13.69 -9.40 23.25
N ASN A 147 -14.77 -10.09 23.62
CA ASN A 147 -15.57 -10.90 22.70
C ASN A 147 -16.35 -10.04 21.71
N ILE A 148 -16.15 -10.33 20.42
CA ILE A 148 -16.82 -9.74 19.27
C ILE A 148 -18.31 -10.07 19.37
N ASN A 149 -19.16 -9.05 19.44
CA ASN A 149 -20.61 -9.25 19.38
C ASN A 149 -21.17 -8.48 18.18
N THR A 150 -20.94 -9.02 16.98
CA THR A 150 -21.64 -8.59 15.76
C THR A 150 -22.96 -9.32 15.57
N GLY A 151 -23.27 -10.34 16.39
CA GLY A 151 -24.46 -11.19 16.24
C GLY A 151 -24.44 -12.11 15.01
N GLU A 152 -23.50 -11.92 14.07
CA GLU A 152 -23.32 -12.74 12.87
C GLU A 152 -21.84 -13.12 12.73
N SER A 153 -21.58 -14.40 12.39
CA SER A 153 -20.24 -14.88 12.07
C SER A 153 -19.72 -14.17 10.83
N PHE A 154 -18.45 -13.76 10.85
CA PHE A 154 -17.80 -13.22 9.65
C PHE A 154 -17.83 -14.25 8.52
N ASP A 155 -18.36 -13.84 7.36
CA ASP A 155 -18.32 -14.64 6.14
C ASP A 155 -16.99 -14.39 5.42
N GLU A 156 -16.02 -15.28 5.65
CA GLU A 156 -14.69 -15.26 5.01
C GLU A 156 -14.76 -15.24 3.47
N THR A 157 -15.88 -15.66 2.85
CA THR A 157 -16.03 -15.61 1.39
C THR A 157 -16.18 -14.18 0.86
N THR A 158 -16.54 -13.23 1.71
CA THR A 158 -16.67 -11.80 1.37
C THR A 158 -15.36 -11.04 1.54
N ARG A 159 -14.35 -11.67 2.13
CA ARG A 159 -13.03 -11.08 2.34
C ARG A 159 -12.31 -10.91 1.02
N TYR A 160 -11.85 -9.69 0.75
CA TYR A 160 -10.93 -9.46 -0.35
C TYR A 160 -9.64 -10.28 -0.16
N GLN A 161 -9.24 -10.97 -1.22
CA GLN A 161 -7.94 -11.61 -1.35
C GLN A 161 -7.34 -11.20 -2.69
N ASN A 162 -6.07 -10.82 -2.67
CA ASN A 162 -5.35 -10.52 -3.89
C ASN A 162 -5.13 -11.83 -4.68
N PRO A 163 -5.50 -11.90 -5.97
CA PRO A 163 -5.39 -13.13 -6.76
C PRO A 163 -3.96 -13.50 -7.16
N TYR A 164 -2.98 -12.59 -6.99
CA TYR A 164 -1.60 -12.76 -7.47
C TYR A 164 -0.61 -13.13 -6.37
N ILE A 165 -0.97 -12.92 -5.10
CA ILE A 165 -0.10 -13.19 -3.95
C ILE A 165 -0.77 -14.14 -2.95
N ASN A 166 0.01 -15.06 -2.41
CA ASN A 166 -0.41 -15.87 -1.28
C ASN A 166 -0.06 -15.13 0.02
N GLY A 167 -1.03 -14.40 0.55
CA GLY A 167 -0.87 -13.64 1.79
C GLY A 167 -1.17 -12.16 1.60
N ALA A 168 -0.57 -11.33 2.44
CA ALA A 168 -0.91 -9.93 2.50
C ALA A 168 0.28 -9.01 2.16
N HIS A 169 -0.02 -7.83 1.61
CA HIS A 169 0.96 -6.88 1.11
C HIS A 169 0.67 -5.46 1.60
N MET A 170 1.71 -4.70 1.94
CA MET A 170 1.62 -3.38 2.57
C MET A 170 1.27 -2.23 1.58
N LYS A 171 1.16 -2.55 0.29
CA LYS A 171 0.77 -1.64 -0.82
C LYS A 171 0.13 -2.47 -1.95
N ASP A 172 -1.10 -2.93 -1.75
CA ASP A 172 -1.78 -3.78 -2.74
C ASP A 172 -2.30 -2.94 -3.93
N LEU A 173 -1.59 -2.97 -5.06
CA LEU A 173 -1.98 -2.23 -6.27
C LEU A 173 -3.21 -2.80 -6.97
N HIS A 174 -3.46 -4.11 -6.87
CA HIS A 174 -4.67 -4.70 -7.43
C HIS A 174 -5.90 -4.17 -6.70
N LEU A 175 -5.80 -4.08 -5.37
CA LEU A 175 -6.81 -3.46 -4.53
C LEU A 175 -6.97 -1.97 -4.85
N ALA A 176 -5.87 -1.22 -4.95
CA ALA A 176 -5.92 0.20 -5.31
C ALA A 176 -6.70 0.45 -6.61
N ARG A 177 -6.46 -0.35 -7.64
CA ARG A 177 -7.19 -0.25 -8.92
C ARG A 177 -8.67 -0.57 -8.78
N ARG A 178 -9.02 -1.56 -7.97
CA ARG A 178 -10.42 -1.88 -7.67
C ARG A 178 -11.11 -0.77 -6.88
N LEU A 179 -10.42 -0.10 -5.96
CA LEU A 179 -10.96 1.05 -5.23
C LEU A 179 -11.24 2.24 -6.16
N ILE A 180 -10.40 2.44 -7.18
CA ILE A 180 -10.59 3.51 -8.18
C ILE A 180 -11.76 3.20 -9.12
N SER A 181 -11.83 1.97 -9.63
CA SER A 181 -12.88 1.55 -10.56
C SER A 181 -13.27 0.09 -10.31
N PRO A 182 -14.25 -0.16 -9.43
CA PRO A 182 -14.56 -1.53 -9.03
C PRO A 182 -14.95 -2.50 -10.14
N GLN A 183 -15.68 -2.01 -11.13
CA GLN A 183 -16.21 -2.84 -12.23
C GLN A 183 -15.27 -2.83 -13.44
N ASP A 184 -14.60 -1.71 -13.70
CA ASP A 184 -13.77 -1.51 -14.89
C ASP A 184 -12.27 -1.38 -14.56
N PHE A 185 -11.80 -1.89 -13.42
CA PHE A 185 -10.39 -1.78 -13.01
C PHE A 185 -9.42 -2.34 -14.05
N GLN A 186 -9.86 -3.33 -14.84
CA GLN A 186 -9.07 -3.92 -15.93
C GLN A 186 -8.82 -2.94 -17.10
N GLN A 187 -9.67 -1.93 -17.27
CA GLN A 187 -9.53 -0.87 -18.30
C GLN A 187 -8.60 0.27 -17.84
N LEU A 188 -8.20 0.28 -16.56
CA LEU A 188 -7.25 1.24 -16.05
C LEU A 188 -5.86 0.94 -16.58
N ARG A 189 -5.19 1.96 -17.11
CA ARG A 189 -3.79 1.90 -17.57
C ARG A 189 -2.94 2.51 -16.46
N THR A 190 -2.19 1.69 -15.76
CA THR A 190 -1.49 2.09 -14.53
C THR A 190 0.01 1.91 -14.67
N VAL A 191 0.77 2.92 -14.21
CA VAL A 191 2.22 2.84 -13.98
C VAL A 191 2.48 3.24 -12.54
N MET A 192 3.38 2.54 -11.87
CA MET A 192 3.90 2.96 -10.57
C MET A 192 5.25 3.67 -10.75
N VAL A 193 5.41 4.83 -10.12
CA VAL A 193 6.70 5.47 -9.91
C VAL A 193 7.04 5.31 -8.43
N GLY A 194 8.19 4.70 -8.17
CA GLY A 194 8.61 4.36 -6.81
C GLY A 194 10.12 4.30 -6.69
N ASP A 195 10.60 3.70 -5.62
CA ASP A 195 12.02 3.45 -5.42
C ASP A 195 12.36 1.95 -5.42
N ARG A 196 13.59 1.61 -5.07
CA ARG A 196 14.03 0.20 -5.08
C ARG A 196 13.37 -0.64 -3.99
N GLY A 197 12.91 -0.02 -2.91
CA GLY A 197 12.13 -0.68 -1.86
C GLY A 197 10.76 -1.13 -2.32
N ASP A 198 10.23 -0.54 -3.39
CA ASP A 198 8.96 -0.90 -4.02
C ASP A 198 9.07 -2.11 -4.99
N ALA A 199 10.27 -2.70 -5.09
CA ALA A 199 10.55 -3.74 -6.08
C ALA A 199 9.75 -5.04 -5.88
N ASP A 200 9.06 -5.24 -4.75
CA ASP A 200 8.16 -6.37 -4.51
C ASP A 200 6.69 -6.06 -4.85
N ILE A 201 6.33 -4.79 -5.03
CA ILE A 201 4.95 -4.34 -5.25
C ILE A 201 4.37 -4.83 -6.58
N TYR A 202 5.20 -5.08 -7.60
CA TYR A 202 4.73 -5.69 -8.85
C TYR A 202 4.04 -7.04 -8.62
N SER A 203 4.39 -7.76 -7.54
CA SER A 203 3.75 -9.03 -7.20
C SER A 203 2.27 -8.84 -6.84
N SER A 204 1.91 -7.66 -6.29
CA SER A 204 0.53 -7.31 -5.96
C SER A 204 -0.32 -6.97 -7.20
N ASP A 205 0.28 -6.50 -8.30
CA ASP A 205 -0.39 -6.33 -9.59
C ASP A 205 0.60 -6.43 -10.77
N PRO A 206 0.71 -7.59 -11.42
CA PRO A 206 1.64 -7.80 -12.54
C PRO A 206 1.38 -6.93 -13.78
N SER A 207 0.21 -6.29 -13.86
CA SER A 207 -0.17 -5.44 -15.00
C SER A 207 0.20 -3.96 -14.83
N THR A 208 0.72 -3.58 -13.67
CA THR A 208 1.22 -2.23 -13.38
C THR A 208 2.75 -2.23 -13.36
N PRO A 209 3.43 -1.70 -14.40
CA PRO A 209 4.89 -1.62 -14.41
C PRO A 209 5.42 -0.63 -13.38
N LEU A 210 6.66 -0.85 -12.89
CA LEU A 210 7.31 0.03 -11.92
C LEU A 210 8.51 0.76 -12.55
N VAL A 211 8.48 2.08 -12.45
CA VAL A 211 9.58 3.01 -12.77
C VAL A 211 10.26 3.41 -11.46
N VAL A 212 11.51 3.00 -11.31
CA VAL A 212 12.35 3.23 -10.13
C VAL A 212 13.16 4.51 -10.32
N VAL A 213 12.99 5.46 -9.42
CA VAL A 213 13.73 6.73 -9.42
C VAL A 213 15.18 6.54 -8.96
N SER A 214 16.14 7.13 -9.67
CA SER A 214 17.55 7.16 -9.25
C SER A 214 17.87 8.35 -8.35
N LYS A 215 19.14 8.41 -7.93
CA LYS A 215 19.72 9.60 -7.31
C LYS A 215 19.61 10.85 -8.20
N ARG A 216 19.83 10.75 -9.52
CA ARG A 216 19.73 11.90 -10.43
C ARG A 216 18.32 12.47 -10.48
N VAL A 217 17.32 11.60 -10.53
CA VAL A 217 15.90 12.01 -10.44
C VAL A 217 15.65 12.75 -9.13
N ARG A 218 16.10 12.21 -8.00
CA ARG A 218 15.99 12.86 -6.67
C ARG A 218 16.77 14.18 -6.57
N GLU A 219 17.76 14.41 -7.44
CA GLU A 219 18.53 15.66 -7.54
C GLU A 219 17.89 16.68 -8.51
N GLY A 220 16.82 16.32 -9.21
CA GLY A 220 16.05 17.25 -10.05
C GLY A 220 15.73 16.75 -11.45
N GLU A 221 16.29 15.62 -11.89
CA GLU A 221 16.16 15.12 -13.27
C GLU A 221 14.87 14.32 -13.52
N TRP A 222 13.72 14.87 -13.11
CA TRP A 222 12.41 14.20 -13.25
C TRP A 222 11.92 14.04 -14.69
N ASN A 223 12.49 14.78 -15.64
CA ASN A 223 12.22 14.59 -17.07
C ASN A 223 12.55 13.17 -17.55
N LEU A 224 13.49 12.47 -16.88
CA LEU A 224 13.81 11.07 -17.16
C LEU A 224 12.61 10.15 -16.85
N VAL A 225 11.89 10.42 -15.77
CA VAL A 225 10.70 9.68 -15.39
C VAL A 225 9.56 9.99 -16.36
N SER A 226 9.30 11.26 -16.65
CA SER A 226 8.25 11.64 -17.63
C SER A 226 8.48 10.99 -18.99
N ALA A 227 9.72 10.97 -19.50
CA ALA A 227 10.00 10.35 -20.80
C ALA A 227 9.62 8.86 -20.86
N ILE A 228 9.83 8.11 -19.77
CA ILE A 228 9.43 6.71 -19.67
C ILE A 228 7.92 6.57 -19.53
N VAL A 229 7.31 7.38 -18.67
CA VAL A 229 5.86 7.39 -18.47
C VAL A 229 5.13 7.70 -19.78
N ASP A 230 5.60 8.71 -20.52
CA ASP A 230 5.08 9.09 -21.83
C ASP A 230 5.18 7.94 -22.82
N LEU A 231 6.34 7.29 -22.89
CA LEU A 231 6.54 6.14 -23.76
C LEU A 231 5.56 5.01 -23.44
N LEU A 232 5.31 4.74 -22.16
CA LEU A 232 4.37 3.70 -21.76
C LEU A 232 2.92 4.08 -22.13
N PHE A 233 2.55 5.34 -21.94
CA PHE A 233 1.19 5.80 -22.24
C PHE A 233 0.93 6.17 -23.71
N ASP A 234 1.94 6.26 -24.55
CA ASP A 234 1.87 6.72 -25.95
C ASP A 234 0.87 5.95 -26.84
N ASN A 235 0.67 4.66 -26.56
CA ASN A 235 -0.27 3.84 -27.33
C ASN A 235 -1.45 3.33 -26.46
N PRO A 236 -2.65 3.92 -26.58
CA PRO A 236 -3.82 3.54 -25.79
C PRO A 236 -4.41 2.17 -26.13
N GLU A 237 -4.06 1.59 -27.29
CA GLU A 237 -4.54 0.28 -27.73
C GLU A 237 -3.65 -0.86 -27.23
N ARG A 238 -2.42 -0.56 -26.78
CA ARG A 238 -1.48 -1.57 -26.28
C ARG A 238 -1.55 -1.65 -24.76
N MET A 239 -1.43 -2.88 -24.26
CA MET A 239 -1.31 -3.09 -22.83
C MET A 239 0.07 -2.60 -22.37
N LEU A 240 0.10 -1.81 -21.30
CA LEU A 240 1.35 -1.24 -20.78
C LEU A 240 2.39 -2.32 -20.48
N TRP A 241 1.95 -3.46 -19.93
CA TRP A 241 2.84 -4.58 -19.65
C TRP A 241 3.43 -5.24 -20.91
N GLU A 242 2.71 -5.25 -22.04
CA GLU A 242 3.24 -5.75 -23.32
C GLU A 242 4.27 -4.78 -23.91
N MET A 243 4.02 -3.48 -23.77
CA MET A 243 4.99 -2.45 -24.17
C MET A 243 6.25 -2.57 -23.32
N PHE A 244 6.09 -2.76 -22.03
CA PHE A 244 7.18 -2.91 -21.07
C PHE A 244 8.02 -4.18 -21.32
N ASP A 245 7.39 -5.32 -21.56
CA ASP A 245 8.08 -6.56 -21.95
C ASP A 245 8.86 -6.40 -23.25
N GLY A 246 8.33 -5.64 -24.21
CA GLY A 246 9.01 -5.29 -25.45
C GLY A 246 10.27 -4.46 -25.22
N LEU A 247 10.19 -3.41 -24.39
CA LEU A 247 11.34 -2.58 -24.03
C LEU A 247 12.42 -3.37 -23.29
N HIS A 248 12.02 -4.34 -22.46
CA HIS A 248 12.94 -5.22 -21.76
C HIS A 248 13.77 -6.10 -22.71
N THR A 249 13.20 -6.59 -23.82
CA THR A 249 13.99 -7.39 -24.80
C THR A 249 15.13 -6.61 -25.46
N ALA A 250 15.14 -5.28 -25.36
CA ALA A 250 16.19 -4.43 -25.90
C ALA A 250 17.41 -4.29 -24.96
N GLU A 251 17.33 -4.74 -23.70
CA GLU A 251 18.33 -4.61 -22.60
C GLU A 251 18.72 -3.17 -22.21
N ASN A 252 18.85 -2.26 -23.19
CA ASN A 252 19.03 -0.82 -23.01
C ASN A 252 18.17 -0.09 -24.05
N VAL A 253 17.42 0.92 -23.61
CA VAL A 253 16.69 1.81 -24.52
C VAL A 253 17.26 3.21 -24.36
N THR A 254 17.59 3.85 -25.48
CA THR A 254 17.99 5.27 -25.47
C THR A 254 16.76 6.13 -25.76
N LEU A 255 16.34 6.93 -24.80
CA LEU A 255 15.26 7.93 -24.98
C LEU A 255 15.82 9.30 -24.64
N GLN A 256 15.57 10.29 -25.51
CA GLN A 256 16.05 11.66 -25.32
C GLN A 256 17.57 11.78 -25.03
N ASN A 257 18.39 10.92 -25.65
CA ASN A 257 19.85 10.79 -25.46
C ASN A 257 20.30 10.25 -24.09
N GLU A 258 19.38 9.72 -23.28
CA GLU A 258 19.66 9.08 -22.00
C GLU A 258 19.48 7.58 -22.12
N ASN A 259 20.35 6.82 -21.46
CA ASN A 259 20.33 5.35 -21.50
C ASN A 259 19.54 4.83 -20.30
N TYR A 260 18.50 4.04 -20.55
CA TYR A 260 17.66 3.46 -19.50
C TYR A 260 18.00 1.99 -19.32
N LYS A 261 18.06 1.55 -18.05
CA LYS A 261 18.36 0.16 -17.69
C LYS A 261 17.09 -0.56 -17.27
N PHE A 262 16.85 -1.71 -17.88
CA PHE A 262 15.73 -2.59 -17.55
C PHE A 262 16.29 -3.78 -16.76
N GLU A 263 15.75 -4.07 -15.58
CA GLU A 263 16.24 -5.15 -14.70
C GLU A 263 15.20 -6.26 -14.54
N ARG A 264 15.65 -7.52 -14.60
CA ARG A 264 14.88 -8.72 -14.22
C ARG A 264 15.53 -9.37 -13.02
N ASN A 265 14.77 -9.59 -11.94
CA ASN A 265 15.18 -10.50 -10.88
C ASN A 265 14.50 -11.88 -11.04
N GLU A 266 14.89 -12.85 -10.22
CA GLU A 266 14.43 -14.26 -10.29
C GLU A 266 12.89 -14.40 -10.20
N TRP A 267 12.20 -13.34 -9.82
CA TRP A 267 10.76 -13.23 -9.69
C TRP A 267 10.19 -12.18 -10.65
N SER A 268 10.33 -12.31 -11.97
CA SER A 268 9.51 -11.55 -12.96
C SER A 268 9.37 -10.02 -12.78
N SER A 269 10.18 -9.33 -11.96
CA SER A 269 9.90 -7.95 -11.59
C SER A 269 10.11 -7.05 -12.80
N ARG A 270 9.03 -6.41 -13.27
CA ARG A 270 9.05 -5.48 -14.39
C ARG A 270 9.46 -4.09 -13.89
N LEU A 271 10.77 -3.86 -13.82
CA LEU A 271 11.39 -2.63 -13.30
C LEU A 271 12.14 -1.87 -14.40
N VAL A 272 11.95 -0.55 -14.43
CA VAL A 272 12.79 0.39 -15.18
C VAL A 272 13.54 1.26 -14.20
N TYR A 273 14.85 1.28 -14.29
CA TYR A 273 15.66 2.24 -13.55
C TYR A 273 15.94 3.45 -14.44
N CYS A 274 15.58 4.65 -13.98
CA CYS A 274 15.89 5.92 -14.63
C CYS A 274 17.20 6.47 -14.05
N PRO A 275 18.38 6.20 -14.64
CA PRO A 275 19.68 6.42 -13.99
C PRO A 275 20.06 7.88 -13.74
#